data_AF-A0A2R5GR03-F1
#
_entry.id   AF-A0A2R5GR03-F1
#
_cell.length_a   1.000
_cell.length_b   1.000
_cell.length_c   1.000
_cell.angle_alpha   90.00
_cell.angle_beta   90.00
_cell.angle_gamma   90.00
#
_symmetry.space_group_name_H-M   'P 1'
#
loop_
_entity.id
_entity.type
_entity.pdbx_description
1 polymer ?
#
loop_
_entity_poly.entity_id
_entity_poly.type
_entity_poly.pdbx_seq_one_letter_code
_entity_poly.pdbx_strand_id
1 'polypeptide(L)'
;MGTAIVEERLLVIPEVGVQVETVTHAGSVQKEFYAVDQIEAIIINEAISWCRIVFFLALVVPSRGKMQIVFANTQPPLYDLQAVLTDATRLLRLDSNEAENED
;
A
#
# COMPACT_ATOMS: atom_id res chain seq x y z
N MET A 1 -28.21 4.65 3.51
CA MET A 1 -27.31 3.49 3.68
C MET A 1 -25.89 4.01 3.58
N GLY A 2 -25.10 3.89 4.64
CA GLY A 2 -23.83 4.61 4.78
C GLY A 2 -22.69 3.95 4.01
N THR A 3 -22.18 4.64 2.99
CA THR A 3 -20.96 4.31 2.23
C THR A 3 -19.69 4.79 2.94
N ALA A 4 -19.81 5.33 4.14
CA ALA A 4 -18.67 5.84 4.91
C ALA A 4 -17.72 4.68 5.25
N ILE A 5 -16.46 4.84 4.88
CA ILE A 5 -15.38 3.90 5.18
C ILE A 5 -14.93 4.17 6.61
N VAL A 6 -14.91 3.13 7.43
CA VAL A 6 -14.58 3.22 8.87
C VAL A 6 -13.23 2.61 9.20
N GLU A 7 -12.72 1.73 8.34
CA GLU A 7 -11.46 1.05 8.56
C GLU A 7 -10.82 0.64 7.22
N GLU A 8 -9.51 0.77 7.14
CA GLU A 8 -8.68 0.27 6.05
C GLU A 8 -7.52 -0.54 6.65
N ARG A 9 -7.19 -1.68 6.04
CA ARG A 9 -6.14 -2.59 6.52
C ARG A 9 -5.22 -2.99 5.38
N LEU A 10 -3.94 -3.12 5.72
CA LEU A 10 -2.95 -3.80 4.89
C LEU A 10 -2.50 -5.05 5.62
N LEU A 11 -2.77 -6.22 5.03
CA LEU A 11 -2.21 -7.48 5.47
C LEU A 11 -1.06 -7.86 4.54
N VAL A 12 0.15 -7.96 5.11
CA VAL A 12 1.33 -8.43 4.38
C VAL A 12 1.50 -9.92 4.65
N ILE A 13 1.52 -10.72 3.58
CA ILE A 13 1.79 -12.15 3.63
C ILE A 13 3.22 -12.34 3.12
N PRO A 14 4.18 -12.72 4.00
CA PRO A 14 5.60 -12.75 3.65
C PRO A 14 5.86 -13.57 2.39
N GLU A 15 6.65 -13.01 1.46
CA GLU A 15 7.02 -13.62 0.17
C GLU A 15 5.85 -14.01 -0.75
N VAL A 16 4.60 -13.72 -0.37
CA VAL A 16 3.39 -14.11 -1.13
C VAL A 16 2.73 -12.88 -1.75
N GLY A 17 2.59 -11.80 -0.98
CA GLY A 17 1.95 -10.59 -1.47
C GLY A 17 1.22 -9.81 -0.37
N VAL A 18 0.32 -8.93 -0.77
CA VAL A 18 -0.44 -8.09 0.16
C VAL A 18 -1.94 -8.15 -0.12
N GLN A 19 -2.73 -8.04 0.94
CA GLN A 19 -4.17 -7.88 0.87
C GLN A 19 -4.56 -6.53 1.44
N VAL A 20 -5.23 -5.72 0.63
CA VAL A 20 -5.84 -4.45 1.04
C VAL A 20 -7.29 -4.72 1.37
N GLU A 21 -7.73 -4.32 2.56
CA GLU A 21 -9.11 -4.43 3.00
C GLU A 21 -9.71 -3.06 3.29
N THR A 22 -10.97 -2.87 2.92
CA THR A 22 -11.76 -1.69 3.25
C THR A 22 -13.07 -2.12 3.90
N VAL A 23 -13.34 -1.60 5.09
CA VAL A 23 -14.56 -1.88 5.85
C VAL A 23 -15.43 -0.63 5.85
N THR A 24 -16.68 -0.81 5.45
CA THR A 24 -17.71 0.25 5.47
C THR A 24 -18.45 0.23 6.80
N HIS A 25 -19.08 1.35 7.16
CA HIS A 25 -19.94 1.44 8.35
C HIS A 25 -21.10 0.42 8.34
N ALA A 26 -21.53 -0.03 7.15
CA ALA A 26 -22.55 -1.06 7.01
C ALA A 26 -22.02 -2.50 7.25
N GLY A 27 -20.72 -2.65 7.55
CA GLY A 27 -20.07 -3.95 7.76
C GLY A 27 -19.64 -4.65 6.47
N SER A 28 -19.86 -4.05 5.29
CA SER A 28 -19.34 -4.61 4.03
C SER A 28 -17.82 -4.50 4.02
N VAL A 29 -17.16 -5.60 3.65
CA VAL A 29 -15.70 -5.71 3.53
C VAL A 29 -15.33 -5.95 2.08
N GLN A 30 -14.60 -5.03 1.48
CA GLN A 30 -13.94 -5.24 0.19
C GLN A 30 -12.51 -5.69 0.43
N LYS A 31 -12.07 -6.72 -0.31
CA LYS A 31 -10.71 -7.25 -0.21
C LYS A 31 -10.09 -7.33 -1.60
N GLU A 32 -8.87 -6.83 -1.73
CA GLU A 32 -8.09 -6.93 -2.94
C GLU A 32 -6.71 -7.50 -2.63
N PHE A 33 -6.37 -8.61 -3.30
CA PHE A 33 -5.08 -9.25 -3.15
C PHE A 33 -4.17 -8.90 -4.34
N TYR A 34 -2.90 -8.63 -4.01
CA TYR A 34 -1.83 -8.35 -4.94
C TYR A 34 -0.71 -9.34 -4.67
N ALA A 35 -0.44 -10.22 -5.63
CA ALA A 35 0.66 -11.17 -5.53
C ALA A 35 2.00 -10.43 -5.61
N VAL A 36 3.04 -10.94 -4.93
CA VAL A 36 4.36 -10.29 -4.88
C VAL A 36 4.97 -10.07 -6.26
N ASP A 37 4.77 -10.99 -7.19
CA ASP A 37 5.24 -10.92 -8.59
C ASP A 37 4.56 -9.82 -9.41
N GLN A 38 3.43 -9.30 -8.93
CA GLN A 38 2.72 -8.18 -9.53
C GLN A 38 3.16 -6.83 -8.94
N ILE A 39 3.84 -6.83 -7.79
CA ILE A 39 4.23 -5.63 -7.05
C ILE A 39 5.68 -5.31 -7.41
N GLU A 40 5.88 -4.25 -8.18
CA GLU A 40 7.22 -3.76 -8.51
C GLU A 40 7.85 -3.03 -7.33
N ALA A 41 7.05 -2.22 -6.62
CA ALA A 41 7.50 -1.46 -5.47
C ALA A 41 6.33 -1.08 -4.56
N ILE A 42 6.64 -0.81 -3.30
CA ILE A 42 5.76 -0.10 -2.37
C ILE A 42 6.40 1.25 -2.11
N ILE A 43 5.64 2.33 -2.27
CA ILE A 43 6.16 3.70 -2.16
C ILE A 43 5.26 4.57 -1.32
N ILE A 44 5.83 5.58 -0.69
CA ILE A 44 5.09 6.71 -0.13
C ILE A 44 5.21 7.86 -1.11
N ASN A 45 4.08 8.33 -1.62
CA ASN A 45 4.04 9.52 -2.47
C ASN A 45 3.47 10.72 -1.72
N GLU A 46 3.99 11.88 -2.06
CA GLU A 46 3.48 13.18 -1.63
C GLU A 46 2.54 13.75 -2.70
N ALA A 47 1.34 14.16 -2.29
CA ALA A 47 0.43 14.95 -3.12
C ALA A 47 0.20 16.32 -2.49
N ILE A 48 0.26 17.34 -3.34
CA ILE A 48 -0.08 18.72 -2.97
C ILE A 48 -1.52 18.97 -3.41
N SER A 49 -2.41 19.23 -2.44
CA SER A 49 -3.79 19.61 -2.69
C SER A 49 -4.04 21.00 -2.15
N TRP A 50 -4.16 21.99 -3.05
CA TRP A 50 -4.37 23.41 -2.76
C TRP A 50 -3.28 24.00 -1.84
N CYS A 51 -3.45 23.86 -0.53
CA CYS A 51 -2.54 24.35 0.50
C CYS A 51 -2.18 23.27 1.54
N ARG A 52 -2.44 21.99 1.24
CA ARG A 52 -2.16 20.86 2.13
C ARG A 52 -1.27 19.84 1.43
N ILE A 53 -0.27 19.38 2.15
CA ILE A 53 0.56 18.23 1.78
C ILE A 53 -0.10 16.98 2.36
N VAL A 54 -0.34 15.97 1.51
CA VAL A 54 -0.90 14.67 1.89
C VAL A 54 0.06 13.58 1.43
N PHE A 55 0.49 12.75 2.38
CA PHE A 55 1.29 11.56 2.09
C PHE A 55 0.37 10.35 1.98
N PHE A 56 0.66 9.45 1.05
CA PHE A 56 -0.10 8.21 0.89
C PHE A 56 0.81 7.06 0.48
N LEU A 57 0.53 5.87 1.01
CA LEU A 57 1.20 4.63 0.63
C LEU A 57 0.52 4.04 -0.62
N ALA A 58 1.33 3.65 -1.59
CA ALA A 58 0.86 3.09 -2.85
C ALA A 58 1.66 1.84 -3.25
N LEU A 59 0.97 0.89 -3.88
CA LEU A 59 1.56 -0.24 -4.57
C LEU A 59 1.76 0.12 -6.03
N VAL A 60 2.98 -0.08 -6.54
CA VAL A 60 3.30 0.01 -7.97
C VAL A 60 3.01 -1.36 -8.59
N VAL A 61 1.93 -1.43 -9.36
CA VAL A 61 1.44 -2.66 -10.00
C VAL A 61 1.30 -2.38 -11.50
N PRO A 62 2.35 -2.64 -12.31
CA PRO A 62 2.39 -2.24 -13.72
C PRO A 62 1.20 -2.75 -14.54
N SER A 63 0.76 -3.98 -14.24
CA SER A 63 -0.36 -4.63 -14.93
C SER A 63 -1.70 -3.90 -14.79
N ARG A 64 -1.87 -3.03 -13.78
CA ARG A 64 -3.11 -2.28 -13.54
C ARG A 64 -3.10 -0.87 -14.13
N GLY A 65 -1.99 -0.41 -14.72
CA GLY A 65 -1.87 0.90 -15.38
C GLY A 65 -2.03 2.13 -14.47
N LYS A 66 -2.18 1.92 -13.16
CA LYS A 66 -2.24 2.96 -12.13
C LYS A 66 -1.70 2.44 -10.80
N MET A 67 -1.13 3.32 -10.00
CA MET A 67 -0.75 3.03 -8.62
C MET A 67 -1.99 2.70 -7.78
N GLN A 68 -1.88 1.70 -6.92
CA GLN A 68 -2.98 1.31 -6.02
C GLN A 68 -2.74 1.91 -4.63
N ILE A 69 -3.57 2.86 -4.24
CA ILE A 69 -3.46 3.52 -2.93
C ILE A 69 -3.98 2.57 -1.85
N VAL A 70 -3.18 2.31 -0.83
CA VAL A 70 -3.49 1.33 0.24
C VAL A 70 -4.53 1.87 1.21
N PHE A 71 -4.35 3.12 1.66
CA PHE A 71 -5.18 3.79 2.65
C PHE A 71 -5.84 5.04 2.04
N ALA A 72 -6.70 4.82 1.04
CA ALA A 72 -7.25 5.90 0.22
C ALA A 72 -8.14 6.88 1.01
N ASN A 73 -8.74 6.43 2.12
CA ASN A 73 -9.76 7.18 2.84
C ASN A 73 -9.30 7.65 4.22
N THR A 74 -8.55 6.82 4.94
CA THR A 74 -8.09 7.09 6.31
C THR A 74 -6.86 8.00 6.34
N GLN A 75 -6.04 7.99 5.28
CA GLN A 75 -4.85 8.83 5.10
C GLN A 75 -3.99 8.94 6.38
N PRO A 76 -3.39 7.82 6.85
CA PRO A 76 -2.58 7.83 8.06
C PRO A 76 -1.43 8.86 8.00
N PRO A 77 -0.99 9.39 9.15
CA PRO A 77 0.18 10.25 9.24
C PRO A 77 1.43 9.61 8.63
N LEU A 78 2.35 10.43 8.13
CA LEU A 78 3.59 9.97 7.48
C LEU A 78 4.40 8.98 8.33
N TYR A 79 4.48 9.18 9.65
CA TYR A 79 5.26 8.30 10.53
C TYR A 79 4.69 6.87 10.55
N ASP A 80 3.36 6.71 10.54
CA ASP A 80 2.69 5.41 10.45
C ASP A 80 2.94 4.78 9.07
N LEU A 81 2.86 5.58 8.00
CA LEU A 81 3.12 5.11 6.64
C LEU A 81 4.56 4.62 6.48
N GLN A 82 5.54 5.29 7.09
CA GLN A 82 6.96 4.89 7.06
C GLN A 82 7.19 3.56 7.78
N ALA A 83 6.54 3.37 8.94
CA ALA A 83 6.59 2.09 9.66
C ALA A 83 6.02 0.95 8.80
N VAL A 84 4.84 1.17 8.22
CA VAL A 84 4.17 0.19 7.34
C VAL A 84 5.01 -0.10 6.10
N LEU A 85 5.58 0.92 5.45
CA LEU A 85 6.45 0.75 4.28
C LEU A 85 7.67 -0.11 4.63
N THR A 86 8.34 0.20 5.74
CA THR A 86 9.56 -0.51 6.19
C THR A 86 9.26 -1.98 6.43
N ASP A 87 8.19 -2.30 7.16
CA ASP A 87 7.81 -3.68 7.43
C ASP A 87 7.30 -4.41 6.18
N ALA A 88 6.50 -3.76 5.34
CA ALA A 88 5.98 -4.39 4.13
C ALA A 88 7.09 -4.73 3.13
N THR A 89 8.01 -3.81 2.88
CA THR A 89 9.13 -4.00 1.94
C THR A 89 10.04 -5.12 2.42
N ARG A 90 10.36 -5.15 3.73
CA ARG A 90 11.13 -6.22 4.37
C ARG A 90 10.46 -7.58 4.28
N LEU A 91 9.17 -7.68 4.61
CA LEU A 91 8.44 -8.96 4.60
C LEU A 91 8.21 -9.51 3.18
N LEU A 92 8.14 -8.63 2.18
CA LEU A 92 8.01 -9.02 0.78
C LEU A 92 9.36 -9.22 0.07
N ARG A 93 10.49 -8.92 0.75
CA ARG A 93 11.84 -8.95 0.18
C ARG A 93 12.02 -8.06 -1.05
N LEU A 94 11.36 -6.91 -1.05
CA LEU A 94 11.48 -5.93 -2.13
C LEU A 94 12.75 -5.06 -2.01
N ASP A 95 13.57 -5.28 -0.97
CA ASP A 95 14.83 -4.56 -0.70
C ASP A 95 16.00 -4.99 -1.61
N SER A 96 15.80 -5.91 -2.54
CA SER A 96 16.88 -6.58 -3.30
C SER A 96 16.89 -6.18 -4.77
N ASN A 97 17.70 -5.16 -5.10
CA ASN A 97 18.33 -4.96 -6.41
C ASN A 97 19.54 -4.00 -6.27
N GLU A 98 20.56 -4.40 -5.50
CA GLU A 98 21.87 -3.70 -5.53
C GLU A 98 23.11 -4.61 -5.36
N ALA A 99 22.99 -5.95 -5.47
CA ALA A 99 24.17 -6.81 -5.29
C ALA A 99 24.15 -8.13 -6.07
N GLU A 100 23.97 -8.08 -7.39
CA GLU A 100 24.44 -9.15 -8.29
C GLU A 100 24.91 -8.52 -9.61
N ASN A 101 26.13 -7.95 -9.60
CA ASN A 101 26.95 -7.70 -10.79
C ASN A 101 28.39 -7.40 -10.33
N GLU A 102 29.10 -8.41 -9.85
CA GLU A 102 30.57 -8.46 -9.89
C GLU A 102 30.96 -9.86 -10.41
N ASP A 103 31.09 -9.95 -11.73
CA ASP A 103 31.91 -10.97 -12.42
C ASP A 103 33.15 -10.28 -13.00
#